data_AF-A0A7V1RBU7-F1
#
_entry.id   AF-A0A7V1RBU7-F1
#
_cell.length_a   1.000
_cell.length_b   1.000
_cell.length_c   1.000
_cell.angle_alpha   90.00
_cell.angle_beta   90.00
_cell.angle_gamma   90.00
#
_symmetry.space_group_name_H-M   'P 1'
#
loop_
_entity.id
_entity.type
_entity.pdbx_description
1 polymer ?
#
loop_
_entity_poly.entity_id
_entity_poly.type
_entity_poly.pdbx_seq_one_letter_code
_entity_poly.pdbx_strand_id
1 'polypeptide(L)' 'MAHDGGAVLGPRWERYGATPSIPICQDEVYTLELGVEVAGRGYLGLEEMVLVREGGCEWLSSRQTSLPILGG' A
#
# COMPACT_ATOMS: atom_id res chain seq x y z
N MET A 1 6.10 14.35 -12.43
CA MET A 1 4.69 13.99 -12.20
C MET A 1 4.65 12.48 -12.06
N ALA A 2 4.79 11.97 -10.83
CA ALA A 2 4.82 10.52 -10.56
C ALA A 2 3.70 10.07 -9.61
N HIS A 3 2.95 11.01 -9.01
CA HIS A 3 1.94 10.71 -7.98
C HIS A 3 0.59 11.40 -8.17
N ASP A 4 0.44 12.36 -9.09
CA ASP A 4 -0.71 13.27 -9.11
C ASP A 4 -1.75 12.95 -10.19
N GLY A 5 -2.14 11.68 -10.36
CA GLY A 5 -3.23 11.34 -11.29
C GLY A 5 -3.48 9.86 -11.61
N GLY A 6 -2.67 8.94 -11.12
CA GLY A 6 -2.88 7.50 -11.28
C GLY A 6 -4.00 6.95 -10.38
N ALA A 7 -4.31 5.66 -10.52
CA ALA A 7 -5.23 5.01 -9.60
C ALA A 7 -4.68 5.03 -8.16
N VAL A 8 -5.57 4.94 -7.17
CA VAL A 8 -5.21 4.84 -5.76
C VAL A 8 -5.82 3.57 -5.17
N LEU A 9 -5.00 2.75 -4.52
CA LEU A 9 -5.46 1.62 -3.72
C LEU A 9 -5.91 2.13 -2.34
N GLY A 10 -7.10 2.69 -2.27
CA GLY A 10 -7.58 3.34 -1.05
C GLY A 10 -9.10 3.48 -0.98
N PRO A 11 -9.61 3.96 0.17
CA PRO A 11 -11.03 4.21 0.35
C PRO A 11 -11.51 5.34 -0.57
N ARG A 12 -12.82 5.37 -0.87
CA ARG A 12 -13.46 6.43 -1.67
C ARG A 12 -13.69 7.71 -0.88
N TRP A 13 -12.66 8.22 -0.23
CA TRP A 13 -12.73 9.52 0.45
C TRP A 13 -12.76 10.66 -0.56
N GLU A 14 -13.50 11.71 -0.24
CA GLU A 14 -13.68 12.90 -1.10
C GLU A 14 -12.36 13.46 -1.62
N ARG A 15 -11.32 13.49 -0.76
CA ARG A 15 -9.97 13.98 -1.13
C ARG A 15 -9.31 13.25 -2.30
N TYR A 16 -9.72 12.02 -2.60
CA TYR A 16 -9.16 11.22 -3.69
C TYR A 16 -9.94 11.36 -5.00
N GLY A 17 -11.10 12.02 -4.99
CA GLY A 17 -11.94 12.17 -6.17
C GLY A 17 -12.21 10.82 -6.86
N ALA A 18 -11.87 10.72 -8.14
CA ALA A 18 -12.10 9.52 -8.94
C ALA A 18 -10.96 8.49 -8.89
N THR A 19 -9.81 8.80 -8.30
CA THR A 19 -8.61 7.93 -8.39
C THR A 19 -8.81 6.52 -7.81
N PRO A 20 -9.64 6.27 -6.78
CA PRO A 20 -9.92 4.91 -6.32
C PRO A 20 -10.87 4.12 -7.24
N SER A 21 -11.37 4.73 -8.31
CA SER A 21 -12.23 4.10 -9.31
C SER A 21 -11.54 3.94 -10.67
N ILE A 22 -10.31 4.43 -10.82
CA ILE A 22 -9.50 4.19 -12.01
C ILE A 22 -9.07 2.71 -11.98
N PRO A 23 -9.21 1.95 -13.08
CA PRO A 23 -8.72 0.58 -13.16
C PRO A 23 -7.20 0.51 -12.97
N ILE A 24 -6.73 -0.47 -12.20
CA ILE A 24 -5.31 -0.82 -12.16
C ILE A 24 -4.89 -1.48 -13.47
N CYS A 25 -3.69 -1.19 -13.92
CA CYS A 25 -3.11 -1.73 -15.15
C CYS A 25 -1.90 -2.60 -14.84
N GLN A 26 -1.66 -3.59 -15.71
CA GLN A 26 -0.44 -4.37 -15.68
C GLN A 26 0.79 -3.45 -15.76
N ASP A 27 1.85 -3.82 -15.03
CA ASP A 27 3.14 -3.12 -14.96
C ASP A 27 3.12 -1.78 -14.20
N GLU A 28 2.00 -1.41 -13.60
CA GLU A 28 1.95 -0.32 -12.60
C GLU A 28 2.55 -0.75 -11.26
N VAL A 29 3.12 0.23 -10.54
CA VAL A 29 3.72 0.03 -9.21
C VAL A 29 2.90 0.77 -8.17
N TYR A 30 2.60 0.09 -7.07
CA TYR A 30 1.84 0.65 -5.96
C TYR A 30 2.52 0.40 -4.61
N THR A 31 2.26 1.29 -3.67
CA THR A 31 2.44 1.06 -2.24
C THR A 31 1.23 0.30 -1.70
N LEU A 32 1.47 -0.69 -0.85
CA LEU A 32 0.49 -1.30 0.04
C LEU A 32 0.85 -0.84 1.46
N GLU A 33 0.20 0.22 1.93
CA GLU A 33 0.51 0.95 3.16
C GLU A 33 -0.60 0.81 4.21
N LEU A 34 -0.87 -0.43 4.63
CA LEU A 34 -1.93 -0.72 5.60
C LEU A 34 -1.46 -0.43 7.02
N GLY A 35 -2.38 0.02 7.87
CA GLY A 35 -2.13 0.07 9.29
C GLY A 35 -3.39 -0.08 10.13
N VAL A 36 -3.15 -0.35 11.41
CA VAL A 36 -4.17 -0.69 12.40
C VAL A 36 -3.88 0.06 13.69
N GLU A 37 -4.92 0.67 14.25
CA GLU A 37 -4.88 1.18 15.61
C GLU A 37 -5.07 0.03 16.60
N VAL A 38 -4.14 -0.10 17.53
CA VAL A 38 -4.12 -1.12 18.57
C VAL A 38 -4.47 -0.45 19.89
N ALA A 39 -5.66 -0.76 20.42
CA ALA A 39 -6.19 -0.16 21.62
C ALA A 39 -5.19 -0.24 22.80
N GLY A 40 -4.87 0.91 23.38
CA GLY A 40 -3.93 1.05 24.50
C GLY A 40 -2.46 0.83 24.15
N ARG A 41 -2.10 0.65 22.87
CA ARG A 41 -0.72 0.38 22.42
C ARG A 41 -0.21 1.30 21.31
N GLY A 42 -1.10 1.99 20.60
CA GLY A 42 -0.75 2.92 19.53
C GLY A 42 -1.09 2.38 18.15
N TYR A 43 -0.36 2.81 17.11
CA TYR A 43 -0.62 2.45 15.72
C TYR A 43 0.50 1.57 15.16
N LEU A 44 0.12 0.53 14.41
CA LEU A 44 1.05 -0.29 13.64
C LEU A 44 0.77 -0.10 12.15
N GLY A 45 1.75 0.42 11.40
CA GLY A 45 1.72 0.51 9.95
C GLY A 45 2.79 -0.37 9.32
N LEU A 46 2.50 -0.88 8.13
CA LEU A 46 3.47 -1.56 7.28
C LEU A 46 3.25 -1.09 5.83
N GLU A 47 4.33 -0.66 5.19
CA GLU A 47 4.34 -0.26 3.79
C GLU A 47 5.24 -1.20 3.00
N GLU A 48 4.70 -1.77 1.92
CA GLU A 48 5.40 -2.64 0.98
C GLU A 48 5.13 -2.15 -0.46
N MET A 49 6.01 -2.47 -1.41
CA MET A 49 5.82 -2.10 -2.82
C MET A 49 5.51 -3.32 -3.68
N VAL A 50 4.52 -3.19 -4.56
CA VAL A 50 4.10 -4.26 -5.46
C VAL A 50 4.00 -3.80 -6.91
N LEU A 51 4.30 -4.71 -7.83
CA LEU A 51 4.16 -4.54 -9.26
C LEU A 51 2.98 -5.39 -9.76
N VAL A 52 2.03 -4.76 -10.45
CA VAL A 52 0.83 -5.42 -10.95
C VAL A 52 1.17 -6.36 -12.10
N ARG A 53 0.68 -7.60 -12.03
CA ARG A 53 0.75 -8.63 -13.07
C ARG A 53 -0.66 -9.08 -13.43
N GLU A 54 -0.81 -9.72 -14.59
CA GLU A 54 -2.11 -10.18 -15.11
C GLU A 54 -2.95 -10.97 -14.08
N GLY A 55 -2.32 -11.81 -13.26
CA GLY A 55 -2.99 -12.65 -12.27
C GLY A 55 -2.82 -12.22 -10.81
N GLY A 56 -2.23 -11.06 -10.54
CA GLY A 56 -1.93 -10.63 -9.17
C GLY A 56 -0.83 -9.59 -9.07
N CYS A 57 0.11 -9.78 -8.16
CA CYS A 57 1.23 -8.85 -7.99
C CYS A 57 2.52 -9.56 -7.60
N GLU A 58 3.63 -8.90 -7.89
CA GLU A 58 4.98 -9.27 -7.49
C GLU A 58 5.47 -8.28 -6.43
N TRP A 59 6.07 -8.79 -5.35
CA TRP A 59 6.67 -7.94 -4.31
C TRP A 59 8.02 -7.43 -4.80
N LEU A 60 8.21 -6.11 -4.76
CA LEU A 60 9.46 -5.47 -5.18
C LEU A 60 10.53 -5.48 -4.09
N SER A 61 10.16 -5.90 -2.88
CA SER A 61 11.06 -6.06 -1.74
C SER A 61 10.81 -7.39 -1.01
N SER A 62 11.78 -7.81 -0.21
CA SER A 62 11.58 -8.92 0.73
C SER A 62 10.54 -8.53 1.76
N ARG A 63 9.48 -9.32 1.87
CA ARG A 63 8.37 -9.03 2.77
C ARG A 63 8.79 -9.03 4.24
N GLN A 64 8.30 -8.05 4.98
CA GLN A 64 8.46 -8.03 6.43
C GLN A 64 7.32 -8.81 7.10
N THR A 65 7.65 -9.98 7.64
CA THR A 65 6.68 -10.91 8.27
C THR A 65 6.82 -10.99 9.79
N SER A 66 7.79 -10.26 10.35
CA SER A 66 8.03 -10.19 11.79
C SER A 66 8.31 -8.75 12.22
N LEU A 67 8.05 -8.46 13.50
CA LEU A 67 8.38 -7.20 14.12
C LEU A 67 9.69 -7.37 14.91
N PRO A 68 10.81 -6.81 14.43
CA PRO A 68 12.06 -6.89 15.18
C PRO A 68 11.99 -6.00 16.42
N ILE A 69 12.62 -6.47 17.50
CA ILE A 69 12.86 -5.68 18.72
C ILE A 69 14.28 -5.15 18.62
N LEU A 70 14.45 -3.82 18.72
CA LEU A 70 15.76 -3.19 18.71
C LEU A 70 16.26 -3.04 20.16
N GLY A 71 17.44 -3.59 20.46
CA GLY A 71 18.14 -3.37 21.74
C GLY A 71 17.70 -4.25 22.92
N GLY A 72 17.76 -5.57 22.74
CA GLY A 72 17.78 -6.53 23.86
C GLY A 72 19.20 -6.78 24.37
#